data_AF-A0A954FAM5-F1
#
_entry.id   AF-A0A954FAM5-F1
#
_cell.length_a   1.000
_cell.length_b   1.000
_cell.length_c   1.000
_cell.angle_alpha   90.00
_cell.angle_beta   90.00
_cell.angle_gamma   90.00
#
_symmetry.space_group_name_H-M   'P 1'
#
loop_
_entity.id
_entity.type
_entity.pdbx_description
1 polymer ?
#
loop_
_entity_poly.entity_id
_entity_poly.type
_entity_poly.pdbx_seq_one_letter_code
_entity_poly.pdbx_strand_id
1 'polypeptide(L)'
;MSVPDHGGRELMQAGMKSDQGNRRGPHWRLALWFCLLCVVSLTACTGFRSVVPAPLVFEEQSAKILEIAPLGTPKEQAVRQLNEAGISGDFSSSPSIYYCDLWQREDGTQWHLNVALLFKEDGTLYKTRPAQADISWEKEGESTTTQAEP
;
A
#
# COMPACT_ATOMS: atom_id res chain seq x y z
N MET A 1 -11.01 -83.32 -24.56
CA MET A 1 -9.97 -83.56 -25.58
C MET A 1 -10.10 -82.42 -26.59
N SER A 2 -9.31 -81.37 -26.43
CA SER A 2 -7.96 -81.21 -27.01
C SER A 2 -8.03 -80.63 -28.43
N VAL A 3 -7.43 -79.45 -28.54
CA VAL A 3 -7.21 -78.54 -29.69
C VAL A 3 -6.65 -79.27 -30.92
N PRO A 4 -6.89 -78.81 -32.17
CA PRO A 4 -5.93 -77.93 -32.90
C PRO A 4 -6.63 -76.85 -33.77
N ASP A 5 -6.14 -75.61 -33.85
CA ASP A 5 -5.04 -75.08 -34.67
C ASP A 5 -5.54 -74.45 -35.99
N HIS A 6 -5.32 -73.13 -36.14
CA HIS A 6 -4.66 -72.49 -37.27
C HIS A 6 -5.04 -71.01 -37.44
N GLY A 7 -3.99 -70.21 -37.62
CA GLY A 7 -3.98 -69.26 -38.72
C GLY A 7 -4.52 -67.88 -38.40
N GLY A 8 -3.59 -66.99 -38.03
CA GLY A 8 -3.84 -65.56 -38.08
C GLY A 8 -4.21 -65.06 -39.48
N ARG A 9 -4.89 -63.91 -39.51
CA ARG A 9 -4.59 -62.75 -40.36
C ARG A 9 -5.64 -61.65 -40.12
N GLU A 10 -5.11 -60.53 -39.64
CA GLU A 10 -5.44 -59.15 -40.04
C GLU A 10 -6.90 -58.77 -40.31
N LEU A 11 -7.43 -57.89 -39.45
CA LEU A 11 -8.29 -56.80 -39.86
C LEU A 11 -7.81 -55.50 -39.19
N MET A 12 -6.85 -54.88 -39.88
CA MET A 12 -6.70 -53.44 -40.08
C MET A 12 -7.42 -52.53 -39.09
N GLN A 13 -6.71 -52.06 -38.05
CA GLN A 13 -7.06 -50.79 -37.42
C GLN A 13 -6.65 -49.66 -38.36
N ALA A 14 -7.68 -49.03 -38.94
CA ALA A 14 -7.57 -47.78 -39.67
C ALA A 14 -6.90 -46.72 -38.80
N GLY A 15 -5.90 -46.07 -39.40
CA GLY A 15 -5.01 -45.17 -38.70
C GLY A 15 -5.69 -43.92 -38.15
N MET A 16 -5.26 -43.54 -36.96
CA MET A 16 -5.06 -42.15 -36.60
C MET A 16 -3.60 -41.99 -36.22
N LYS A 17 -2.80 -41.64 -37.23
CA LYS A 17 -1.42 -41.19 -37.07
C LYS A 17 -1.49 -39.80 -36.45
N SER A 18 -1.54 -39.75 -35.12
CA SER A 18 -1.39 -38.50 -34.38
C SER A 18 0.06 -38.06 -34.56
N ASP A 19 0.24 -37.08 -35.45
CA ASP A 19 1.50 -36.39 -35.67
C ASP A 19 1.85 -35.65 -34.38
N GLN A 20 2.56 -36.34 -33.49
CA GLN A 20 3.13 -35.74 -32.30
C GLN A 20 4.36 -34.95 -32.74
N GLY A 21 4.10 -33.81 -33.37
CA GLY A 21 5.07 -32.78 -33.72
C GLY A 21 5.71 -32.23 -32.46
N ASN A 22 6.76 -32.91 -32.00
CA ASN A 22 7.71 -32.46 -31.00
C ASN A 22 8.48 -31.23 -31.51
N ARG A 23 7.81 -30.07 -31.56
CA ARG A 23 8.47 -28.75 -31.65
C ARG A 23 8.49 -28.11 -30.26
N ARG A 24 9.11 -28.80 -29.30
CA ARG A 24 9.52 -28.20 -28.02
C ARG A 24 10.78 -27.38 -28.27
N GLY A 25 10.62 -26.24 -28.95
CA GLY A 25 11.70 -25.27 -29.10
C GLY A 25 12.05 -24.63 -27.75
N PRO A 26 13.29 -24.10 -27.60
CA PRO A 26 13.78 -23.49 -26.36
C PRO A 26 12.94 -22.29 -25.88
N HIS A 27 12.10 -21.75 -26.77
CA HIS A 27 11.13 -20.68 -26.51
C HIS A 27 10.07 -21.05 -25.46
N TRP A 28 9.67 -22.32 -25.36
CA TRP A 28 8.71 -22.77 -24.34
C TRP A 28 9.30 -22.71 -22.93
N ARG A 29 10.59 -23.03 -22.80
CA ARG A 29 11.32 -22.93 -21.53
C ARG A 29 11.57 -21.48 -21.13
N LEU A 30 11.86 -20.61 -22.09
CA LEU A 30 12.00 -19.16 -21.88
C LEU A 30 10.66 -18.51 -21.48
N ALA A 31 9.55 -18.91 -22.11
CA ALA A 31 8.21 -18.42 -21.77
C ALA A 31 7.81 -18.81 -20.35
N LEU A 32 8.09 -20.05 -19.92
CA LEU A 32 7.87 -20.50 -18.55
C LEU A 32 8.72 -19.72 -17.53
N TRP A 33 9.97 -19.39 -17.88
CA TRP A 33 10.87 -18.61 -17.02
C TRP A 33 10.41 -17.15 -16.87
N PHE A 34 9.98 -16.51 -17.97
CA PHE A 34 9.43 -15.16 -17.95
C PHE A 34 8.13 -15.08 -17.13
N CYS A 35 7.27 -16.09 -17.24
CA CYS A 35 6.02 -16.16 -16.48
C CYS A 35 6.28 -16.30 -14.96
N LEU A 36 7.28 -17.10 -14.57
CA LEU A 36 7.69 -17.24 -13.16
C LEU A 36 8.28 -15.93 -12.60
N LEU A 37 9.04 -15.19 -13.41
CA LEU A 37 9.66 -13.93 -13.00
C LEU A 37 8.61 -12.81 -12.77
N CYS A 38 7.53 -12.80 -13.56
CA CYS A 38 6.40 -11.89 -13.36
C CYS A 38 5.65 -12.16 -12.05
N VAL A 39 5.51 -13.42 -11.63
CA VAL A 39 4.80 -13.79 -10.39
C VAL A 39 5.60 -13.39 -9.14
N VAL A 40 6.93 -13.49 -9.17
CA VAL A 40 7.78 -13.07 -8.04
C VAL A 40 7.79 -11.55 -7.87
N SER A 41 7.72 -10.79 -8.97
CA SER A 41 7.76 -9.33 -8.95
C SER A 41 6.50 -8.68 -8.36
N LEU A 42 5.38 -9.42 -8.27
CA LEU A 42 4.11 -8.92 -7.75
C LEU A 42 3.93 -9.12 -6.23
N THR A 43 4.86 -9.80 -5.55
CA THR A 43 4.73 -10.10 -4.10
C THR A 43 5.30 -9.02 -3.17
N ALA A 44 5.83 -7.92 -3.70
CA ALA A 44 6.46 -6.87 -2.89
C ALA A 44 5.55 -5.68 -2.51
N CYS A 45 4.26 -5.71 -2.85
CA CYS A 45 3.37 -4.55 -2.65
C CYS A 45 2.05 -4.86 -1.90
N THR A 46 1.99 -5.92 -1.10
CA THR A 46 0.86 -6.18 -0.19
C THR A 46 1.30 -6.18 1.27
N GLY A 47 2.16 -5.22 1.64
CA GLY A 47 2.32 -4.85 3.03
C GLY A 47 1.08 -4.08 3.47
N PHE A 48 0.14 -4.75 4.12
CA PHE A 48 -0.92 -4.09 4.88
C PHE A 48 -0.23 -3.24 5.94
N ARG A 49 0.06 -1.97 5.61
CA ARG A 49 0.73 -1.04 6.51
C ARG A 49 -0.27 -0.74 7.63
N SER A 50 -0.08 -1.40 8.76
CA SER A 50 -0.87 -1.15 9.95
C SER A 50 -0.53 0.26 10.42
N VAL A 51 -1.50 1.17 10.24
CA VAL A 51 -1.38 2.51 10.81
C VAL A 51 -1.79 2.40 12.27
N VAL A 52 -0.82 2.54 13.16
CA VAL A 52 -1.04 2.47 14.60
C VAL A 52 -0.96 3.90 15.15
N PRO A 53 -1.83 4.30 16.09
CA PRO A 53 -1.66 5.56 16.80
C PRO A 53 -0.23 5.64 17.34
N ALA A 54 0.46 6.76 17.16
CA ALA A 54 1.81 6.89 17.68
C ALA A 54 1.81 6.56 19.19
N PRO A 55 2.70 5.70 19.67
CA PRO A 55 2.79 5.36 21.11
C PRO A 55 3.30 6.53 21.97
N LEU A 56 3.45 7.71 21.36
CA LEU A 56 4.04 8.92 21.93
C LEU A 56 2.94 9.93 22.22
N VAL A 57 3.03 10.60 23.37
CA VAL A 57 2.14 11.73 23.67
C VAL A 57 2.50 12.95 22.83
N PHE A 58 1.60 13.94 22.76
CA PHE A 58 1.77 15.14 21.94
C PHE A 58 3.13 15.82 22.15
N GLU A 59 3.55 15.97 23.39
CA GLU A 59 4.80 16.64 23.76
C GLU A 59 6.02 15.95 23.15
N GLU A 60 6.05 14.62 23.17
CA GLU A 60 7.13 13.82 22.58
C GLU A 60 7.11 13.88 21.05
N GLN A 61 5.92 13.81 20.44
CA GLN A 61 5.77 13.97 19.00
C GLN A 61 6.25 15.35 18.54
N SER A 62 5.84 16.40 19.27
CA SER A 62 6.23 17.77 19.01
C SER A 62 7.73 17.96 19.16
N ALA A 63 8.36 17.40 20.20
CA ALA A 63 9.80 17.49 20.39
C ALA A 63 10.54 16.86 19.20
N LYS A 64 10.16 15.66 18.77
CA LYS A 64 10.76 14.99 17.61
C LYS A 64 10.54 15.75 16.30
N ILE A 65 9.38 16.34 16.12
CA ILE A 65 9.12 17.19 14.94
C ILE A 65 9.99 18.44 14.96
N LEU A 66 10.19 19.06 16.12
CA LEU A 66 11.06 20.22 16.27
C LEU A 66 12.55 19.90 16.16
N GLU A 67 12.97 18.66 16.40
CA GLU A 67 14.32 18.18 16.06
C GLU A 67 14.56 18.14 14.55
N ILE A 68 13.50 17.83 13.77
CA ILE A 68 13.56 17.78 12.29
C ILE A 68 13.43 19.19 11.69
N ALA A 69 12.42 19.94 12.15
CA ALA A 69 12.10 21.28 11.70
C ALA A 69 12.06 22.25 12.90
N PRO A 70 13.19 22.87 13.27
CA PRO A 70 13.27 23.75 14.43
C PRO A 70 12.41 25.01 14.31
N LEU A 71 12.11 25.65 15.43
CA LEU A 71 11.49 26.97 15.44
C LEU A 71 12.35 27.99 14.67
N GLY A 72 11.68 28.90 13.97
CA GLY A 72 12.28 29.87 13.05
C GLY A 72 12.47 29.34 11.62
N THR A 73 12.29 28.03 11.39
CA THR A 73 12.45 27.45 10.05
C THR A 73 11.39 27.99 9.09
N PRO A 74 11.77 28.43 7.87
CA PRO A 74 10.81 28.82 6.84
C PRO A 74 9.90 27.66 6.43
N LYS A 75 8.65 27.97 6.12
CA LYS A 75 7.60 27.02 5.74
C LYS A 75 8.04 25.97 4.73
N GLU A 76 8.59 26.38 3.59
CA GLU A 76 8.99 25.48 2.50
C GLU A 76 10.14 24.56 2.93
N GLN A 77 11.04 25.07 3.76
CA GLN A 77 12.14 24.30 4.31
C GLN A 77 11.64 23.29 5.34
N ALA A 78 10.74 23.69 6.24
CA ALA A 78 10.15 22.80 7.24
C ALA A 78 9.42 21.63 6.58
N VAL A 79 8.56 21.92 5.59
CA VAL A 79 7.83 20.88 4.83
C VAL A 79 8.79 19.94 4.12
N ARG A 80 9.86 20.45 3.50
CA ARG A 80 10.87 19.61 2.85
C ARG A 80 11.57 18.67 3.86
N GLN A 81 12.03 19.20 4.98
CA GLN A 81 12.70 18.41 6.02
C GLN A 81 11.79 17.33 6.60
N LEU A 82 10.52 17.65 6.83
CA LEU A 82 9.52 16.68 7.26
C LEU A 82 9.31 15.57 6.23
N ASN A 83 9.14 15.93 4.95
CA ASN A 83 8.99 14.95 3.89
C ASN A 83 10.23 14.04 3.74
N GLU A 84 11.43 14.61 3.85
CA GLU A 84 12.70 13.85 3.85
C GLU A 84 12.78 12.90 5.05
N ALA A 85 12.21 13.28 6.19
CA ALA A 85 12.09 12.42 7.38
C ALA A 85 10.91 11.42 7.32
N GLY A 86 10.17 11.37 6.21
CA GLY A 86 9.03 10.47 6.02
C GLY A 86 7.74 10.94 6.69
N ILE A 87 7.66 12.21 7.10
CA ILE A 87 6.46 12.84 7.66
C ILE A 87 5.71 13.55 6.54
N SER A 88 4.46 13.16 6.31
CA SER A 88 3.55 13.80 5.37
C SER A 88 2.42 14.54 6.08
N GLY A 89 1.83 15.50 5.40
CA GLY A 89 0.79 16.36 5.93
C GLY A 89 0.36 17.44 4.95
N ASP A 90 -0.61 18.25 5.35
CA ASP A 90 -1.25 19.25 4.48
C ASP A 90 -1.51 20.57 5.20
N PHE A 91 -1.56 21.65 4.43
CA PHE A 91 -1.97 22.95 4.95
C PHE A 91 -3.49 22.97 5.18
N SER A 92 -3.91 23.71 6.21
CA SER A 92 -5.30 24.13 6.31
C SER A 92 -5.68 25.04 5.13
N SER A 93 -6.95 25.43 5.04
CA SER A 93 -7.39 26.44 4.05
C SER A 93 -6.57 27.73 4.10
N SER A 94 -5.92 28.02 5.24
CA SER A 94 -4.94 29.09 5.40
C SER A 94 -3.50 28.55 5.39
N PRO A 95 -2.53 29.27 4.79
CA PRO A 95 -1.14 28.81 4.74
C PRO A 95 -0.42 28.82 6.11
N SER A 96 -1.05 29.33 7.16
CA SER A 96 -0.49 29.51 8.50
C SER A 96 -0.47 28.25 9.36
N ILE A 97 -1.18 27.19 8.98
CA ILE A 97 -1.26 25.95 9.75
C ILE A 97 -0.99 24.76 8.84
N TYR A 98 0.00 23.95 9.19
CA TYR A 98 0.30 22.68 8.53
C TYR A 98 0.02 21.53 9.49
N TYR A 99 -0.85 20.60 9.11
CA TYR A 99 -1.18 19.43 9.89
C TYR A 99 -0.28 18.27 9.48
N CYS A 100 0.56 17.78 10.40
CA CYS A 100 1.29 16.55 10.20
C CYS A 100 0.32 15.38 10.40
N ASP A 101 0.18 14.52 9.40
CA ASP A 101 -0.80 13.43 9.40
C ASP A 101 -0.12 12.08 9.66
N LEU A 102 0.83 11.69 8.82
CA LEU A 102 1.45 10.37 8.86
C LEU A 102 2.97 10.46 8.97
N TRP A 103 3.57 9.61 9.79
CA TRP A 103 5.00 9.38 9.81
C TRP A 103 5.31 7.94 9.39
N GLN A 104 5.98 7.79 8.25
CA GLN A 104 6.55 6.51 7.83
C GLN A 104 7.85 6.25 8.59
N ARG A 105 7.85 5.19 9.40
CA ARG A 105 9.01 4.75 10.18
C ARG A 105 9.87 3.79 9.36
N GLU A 106 11.15 3.67 9.72
CA GLU A 106 12.13 2.81 9.03
C GLU A 106 11.77 1.31 9.10
N ASP A 107 11.03 0.91 10.13
CA ASP A 107 10.52 -0.46 10.32
C ASP A 107 9.29 -0.77 9.44
N GLY A 108 8.83 0.18 8.62
CA GLY A 108 7.66 0.06 7.77
C GLY A 108 6.33 0.38 8.45
N THR A 109 6.35 0.69 9.75
CA THR A 109 5.17 1.12 10.49
C THR A 109 4.77 2.55 10.10
N GLN A 110 3.47 2.84 10.11
CA GLN A 110 2.96 4.20 9.95
C GLN A 110 2.33 4.68 11.24
N TRP A 111 2.72 5.88 11.68
CA TRP A 111 2.15 6.53 12.85
C TRP A 111 1.26 7.69 12.43
N HIS A 112 0.04 7.75 12.96
CA HIS A 112 -0.75 8.98 12.92
C HIS A 112 -0.18 9.98 13.92
N LEU A 113 0.06 11.21 13.46
CA LEU A 113 0.56 12.31 14.26
C LEU A 113 -0.60 13.21 14.71
N ASN A 114 -0.49 13.74 15.91
CA ASN A 114 -1.41 14.72 16.46
C ASN A 114 -0.71 16.07 16.62
N VAL A 115 0.00 16.53 15.59
CA VAL A 115 0.77 17.77 15.65
C VAL A 115 0.45 18.66 14.45
N ALA A 116 0.16 19.92 14.74
CA ALA A 116 0.06 20.99 13.75
C ALA A 116 1.18 22.01 13.98
N LEU A 117 1.83 22.41 12.90
CA LEU A 117 2.82 23.49 12.85
C LEU A 117 2.13 24.82 12.58
N LEU A 118 2.49 25.84 13.36
CA LEU A 118 1.97 27.19 13.23
C LEU A 118 3.06 28.10 12.67
N PHE A 119 2.75 28.71 11.53
CA PHE A 119 3.62 29.66 10.85
C PHE A 119 3.11 31.08 11.09
N LYS A 120 4.04 32.00 11.27
CA LYS A 120 3.75 33.44 11.25
C LYS A 120 3.40 33.88 9.83
N GLU A 121 2.95 35.12 9.70
CA GLU A 121 2.69 35.76 8.41
C GLU A 121 3.94 35.82 7.52
N ASP A 122 5.12 35.98 8.12
CA ASP A 122 6.42 35.94 7.42
C ASP A 122 6.84 34.53 6.97
N GLY A 123 6.00 33.51 7.22
CA GLY A 123 6.27 32.12 6.84
C GLY A 123 7.21 31.36 7.79
N THR A 124 7.57 31.92 8.94
CA THR A 124 8.45 31.25 9.91
C THR A 124 7.68 30.39 10.91
N LEU A 125 8.15 29.18 11.15
CA LEU A 125 7.60 28.28 12.18
C LEU A 125 7.80 28.90 13.56
N TYR A 126 6.74 29.11 14.34
CA TYR A 126 6.88 29.70 15.67
C TYR A 126 6.33 28.85 16.81
N LYS A 127 5.44 27.89 16.52
CA LYS A 127 4.83 27.05 17.55
C LYS A 127 4.28 25.75 16.96
N THR A 128 4.11 24.76 17.82
CA THR A 128 3.34 23.54 17.56
C THR A 128 2.09 23.49 18.44
N ARG A 129 1.04 22.78 18.00
CA ARG A 129 -0.14 22.49 18.82
C ARG A 129 -0.71 21.10 18.48
N PRO A 130 -1.56 20.52 19.33
CA PRO A 130 -2.31 19.32 18.97
C PRO A 130 -3.17 19.55 17.74
N ALA A 131 -3.17 18.60 16.79
CA ALA A 131 -3.98 18.68 15.57
C ALA A 131 -5.50 18.55 15.88
N GLN A 132 -5.87 17.75 16.89
CA GLN A 132 -7.27 17.48 17.27
C GLN A 132 -7.93 18.54 18.16
N ALA A 133 -7.40 19.77 18.24
CA ALA A 133 -7.96 20.78 19.14
C ALA A 133 -9.31 21.39 18.71
N ASP A 134 -9.87 21.06 17.53
CA ASP A 134 -11.21 21.52 17.12
C ASP A 134 -11.86 20.54 16.13
N ILE A 135 -12.52 19.49 16.62
CA ILE A 135 -13.59 18.77 15.89
C ILE A 135 -14.42 17.97 16.91
N SER A 136 -15.34 18.65 17.61
CA SER A 136 -16.54 17.98 18.11
C SER A 136 -17.49 17.80 16.93
N TRP A 137 -17.40 16.65 16.25
CA TRP A 137 -18.49 16.22 15.37
C TRP A 137 -19.46 15.38 16.20
N GLU A 138 -20.62 15.95 16.49
CA GLU A 138 -21.76 15.18 16.99
C GLU A 138 -22.12 14.13 15.94
N LYS A 139 -22.00 12.85 16.33
CA LYS A 139 -22.41 11.72 15.53
C LYS A 139 -23.94 11.60 15.60
N GLU A 140 -24.67 12.31 14.75
CA GLU A 140 -26.06 11.96 14.46
C GLU A 140 -26.07 10.80 13.47
N GLY A 141 -26.12 9.59 14.03
CA GLY A 141 -26.64 8.45 13.32
C GLY A 141 -28.15 8.57 13.26
N GLU A 142 -28.71 8.86 12.09
CA GLU A 142 -30.09 8.52 11.79
C GLU A 142 -30.13 7.56 10.61
N SER A 143 -30.59 6.36 10.92
CA SER A 143 -30.65 5.20 10.04
C SER A 143 -31.91 5.30 9.20
N THR A 144 -31.80 5.61 7.91
CA THR A 144 -32.93 5.45 6.98
C THR A 144 -33.03 3.99 6.55
N THR A 145 -33.73 3.19 7.35
CA THR A 145 -34.37 1.95 6.88
C THR A 145 -35.74 2.32 6.33
N THR A 146 -35.90 2.34 5.00
CA THR A 146 -37.23 2.27 4.38
C THR A 146 -37.28 1.02 3.52
N GLN A 147 -37.84 0.00 4.15
CA GLN A 147 -38.25 -1.29 3.60
C GLN A 147 -39.42 -1.11 2.63
N ALA A 148 -39.41 -1.90 1.56
CA ALA A 148 -40.34 -1.89 0.44
C ALA A 148 -41.79 -2.28 0.78
N GLU A 149 -42.72 -1.64 0.06
CA GLU A 149 -44.03 -2.05 -0.49
C GLU A 149 -45.04 -2.86 0.37
N PRO A 150 -46.35 -2.63 0.17
CA PRO A 150 -47.06 -3.19 -1.01
C PRO A 150 -47.93 -2.20 -1.81
#